data_AF-A0A5Y6JER0-F1
#
_entry.id   AF-A0A5Y6JER0-F1
#
_cell.length_a   1.000
_cell.length_b   1.000
_cell.length_c   1.000
_cell.angle_alpha   90.00
_cell.angle_beta   90.00
_cell.angle_gamma   90.00
#
_symmetry.space_group_name_H-M   'P 1'
#
loop_
_entity.id
_entity.type
_entity.pdbx_description
1 polymer ?
#
loop_
_entity_poly.entity_id
_entity_poly.type
_entity_poly.pdbx_seq_one_letter_code
_entity_poly.pdbx_strand_id
1 'polypeptide(L)'
;KSVHMHTDDFYHYLSKGAIPPHLPESNEQNLIVIEAFLEAAKRYARGGYDVIVDGIVGPWFLEPWLNIVQEHYEVHYIVLRASKEETMKRAIERSKLDRETNIELVETMWNQFSNLGIYELNVIDTTTHSIKDTVSAVKEKIVSGTALLF
;
A
#
# COMPACT_ATOMS: atom_id res chain seq x y z
N LYS A 1 14.50 -14.05 -7.36
CA LYS A 1 13.57 -14.74 -6.43
C LYS A 1 12.52 -13.71 -6.03
N SER A 2 11.31 -14.08 -5.64
CA SER A 2 10.32 -13.08 -5.27
C SER A 2 9.61 -13.41 -3.96
N VAL A 3 9.12 -12.37 -3.30
CA VAL A 3 8.25 -12.48 -2.13
C VAL A 3 7.10 -11.48 -2.29
N HIS A 4 5.90 -11.94 -1.99
CA HIS A 4 4.71 -11.12 -1.86
C HIS A 4 4.40 -10.98 -0.37
N MET A 5 4.50 -9.76 0.13
CA MET A 5 4.25 -9.43 1.53
C MET A 5 2.87 -8.79 1.64
N HIS A 6 1.88 -9.59 2.02
CA HIS A 6 0.54 -9.11 2.31
C HIS A 6 0.54 -8.44 3.70
N THR A 7 0.57 -7.11 3.71
CA THR A 7 0.87 -6.33 4.94
C THR A 7 -0.24 -6.40 6.00
N ASP A 8 -1.49 -6.69 5.62
CA ASP A 8 -2.59 -6.99 6.56
C ASP A 8 -2.21 -8.11 7.55
N ASP A 9 -1.34 -9.04 7.17
CA ASP A 9 -0.93 -10.14 8.04
C ASP A 9 -0.12 -9.66 9.24
N PHE A 10 0.63 -8.55 9.10
CA PHE A 10 1.35 -7.95 10.23
C PHE A 10 0.40 -7.38 11.27
N TYR A 11 -0.75 -6.86 10.86
CA TYR A 11 -1.80 -6.43 11.78
C TYR A 11 -2.47 -7.62 12.46
N HIS A 12 -2.64 -8.76 11.77
CA HIS A 12 -3.18 -9.98 12.37
C HIS A 12 -2.23 -10.63 13.40
N TYR A 13 -0.94 -10.31 13.38
CA TYR A 13 0.01 -10.78 14.40
C TYR A 13 -0.12 -10.02 15.71
N LEU A 14 -0.72 -8.83 15.71
CA LEU A 14 -1.01 -8.09 16.92
C LEU A 14 -2.06 -8.86 17.73
N SER A 15 -1.71 -9.17 18.98
CA SER A 15 -2.58 -9.92 19.89
C SER A 15 -3.21 -8.99 20.92
N LYS A 16 -2.67 -8.94 22.14
CA LYS A 16 -3.20 -8.09 23.21
C LYS A 16 -2.90 -6.62 22.93
N GLY A 17 -3.95 -5.80 22.91
CA GLY A 17 -3.83 -4.35 22.75
C GLY A 17 -3.86 -3.86 21.30
N ALA A 18 -4.20 -4.73 20.35
CA ALA A 18 -4.35 -4.33 18.95
C ALA A 18 -5.49 -3.30 18.78
N ILE A 19 -5.16 -2.18 18.16
CA ILE A 19 -6.10 -1.12 17.77
C ILE A 19 -6.42 -1.32 16.29
N PRO A 20 -7.70 -1.31 15.87
CA PRO A 20 -8.04 -1.34 14.46
C PRO A 20 -7.31 -0.22 13.67
N PRO A 21 -6.66 -0.54 12.53
CA PRO A 21 -5.70 0.36 11.88
C PRO A 21 -6.33 1.61 11.23
N HIS A 22 -7.65 1.68 11.16
CA HIS A 22 -8.40 2.82 10.62
C HIS A 22 -8.74 3.86 11.70
N LEU A 23 -8.54 3.56 12.98
CA LEU A 23 -8.85 4.47 14.07
C LEU A 23 -7.72 5.49 14.27
N PRO A 24 -8.02 6.75 14.63
CA PRO A 24 -7.00 7.77 14.88
C PRO A 24 -5.94 7.35 15.90
N GLU A 25 -6.33 6.61 16.93
CA GLU A 25 -5.47 6.13 18.01
C GLU A 25 -4.45 5.08 17.55
N SER A 26 -4.65 4.48 16.38
CA SER A 26 -3.74 3.46 15.86
C SER A 26 -2.51 4.06 15.17
N ASN A 27 -2.35 5.39 15.10
CA ASN A 27 -1.27 6.00 14.30
C ASN A 27 0.14 5.53 14.72
N GLU A 28 0.43 5.49 16.01
CA GLU A 28 1.71 4.98 16.54
C GLU A 28 1.87 3.47 16.24
N GLN A 29 0.80 2.69 16.43
CA GLN A 29 0.80 1.26 16.12
C GLN A 29 1.03 1.00 14.62
N ASN A 30 0.38 1.77 13.75
CA ASN A 30 0.50 1.65 12.30
C ASN A 30 1.94 1.94 11.86
N LEU A 31 2.58 2.97 12.43
CA LEU A 31 3.98 3.26 12.15
C LEU A 31 4.88 2.07 12.53
N ILE A 32 4.70 1.49 13.72
CA ILE A 32 5.44 0.31 14.17
C ILE A 32 5.24 -0.88 13.22
N VAL A 33 4.00 -1.14 12.79
CA VAL A 33 3.68 -2.21 11.84
C VAL A 33 4.35 -1.99 10.49
N ILE A 34 4.38 -0.75 10.01
CA ILE A 34 5.02 -0.35 8.76
C ILE A 34 6.54 -0.57 8.83
N GLU A 35 7.18 -0.13 9.91
CA GLU A 35 8.60 -0.38 10.14
C GLU A 35 8.90 -1.88 10.24
N ALA A 36 8.01 -2.66 10.86
CA ALA A 36 8.19 -4.10 10.99
C ALA A 36 8.20 -4.82 9.63
N PHE A 37 7.25 -4.53 8.75
CA PHE A 37 7.27 -5.13 7.41
C PHE A 37 8.36 -4.52 6.52
N LEU A 38 8.76 -3.27 6.76
CA LEU A 38 9.88 -2.64 6.05
C LEU A 38 11.19 -3.37 6.36
N GLU A 39 11.45 -3.69 7.63
CA GLU A 39 12.65 -4.45 8.02
C GLU A 39 12.66 -5.88 7.45
N ALA A 40 11.50 -6.53 7.40
CA ALA A 40 11.37 -7.81 6.70
C ALA A 40 11.64 -7.66 5.19
N ALA A 41 11.10 -6.63 4.53
CA ALA A 41 11.34 -6.33 3.13
C ALA A 41 12.84 -6.09 2.87
N LYS A 42 13.52 -5.26 3.69
CA LYS A 42 14.97 -5.02 3.62
C LYS A 42 15.77 -6.31 3.75
N ARG A 43 15.34 -7.24 4.61
CA ARG A 43 16.01 -8.53 4.77
C ARG A 43 15.90 -9.41 3.52
N TYR A 44 14.73 -9.45 2.88
CA TYR A 44 14.51 -10.17 1.63
C TYR A 44 15.28 -9.53 0.46
N ALA A 45 15.20 -8.21 0.32
CA ALA A 45 15.92 -7.47 -0.72
C ALA A 45 17.44 -7.71 -0.65
N ARG A 46 18.05 -7.62 0.54
CA ARG A 46 19.47 -7.99 0.76
C ARG A 46 19.79 -9.45 0.42
N GLY A 47 18.78 -10.33 0.46
CA GLY A 47 18.89 -11.73 0.05
C GLY A 47 18.74 -11.97 -1.46
N GLY A 48 18.58 -10.91 -2.26
CA GLY A 48 18.38 -11.01 -3.71
C GLY A 48 16.95 -11.38 -4.12
N TYR A 49 15.96 -10.97 -3.33
CA TYR A 49 14.54 -11.12 -3.67
C TYR A 49 13.96 -9.82 -4.20
N ASP A 50 13.12 -9.92 -5.22
CA ASP A 50 12.16 -8.89 -5.59
C ASP A 50 11.02 -8.93 -4.55
N VAL A 51 10.82 -7.82 -3.85
CA VAL A 51 9.84 -7.72 -2.77
C VAL A 51 8.64 -6.90 -3.25
N ILE A 52 7.47 -7.52 -3.28
CA ILE A 52 6.20 -6.81 -3.51
C ILE A 52 5.52 -6.64 -2.15
N VAL A 53 5.51 -5.41 -1.65
CA VAL A 53 4.78 -5.05 -0.43
C VAL A 53 3.37 -4.62 -0.84
N ASP A 54 2.39 -5.40 -0.42
CA ASP A 54 0.99 -5.26 -0.81
C ASP A 54 0.16 -4.81 0.39
N GLY A 55 -0.33 -3.57 0.31
CA GLY A 55 -1.29 -3.00 1.22
C GLY A 55 -1.25 -1.48 1.25
N ILE A 56 -1.91 -0.89 2.25
CA ILE A 56 -2.11 0.56 2.34
C ILE A 56 -0.84 1.21 2.91
N VAL A 57 -0.12 1.93 2.05
CA VAL A 57 0.95 2.85 2.43
C VAL A 57 0.59 4.20 1.82
N GLY A 58 0.05 5.11 2.61
CA GLY A 58 -0.23 6.48 2.17
C GLY A 58 1.00 7.39 2.28
N PRO A 59 0.98 8.58 1.67
CA PRO A 59 2.07 9.55 1.79
C PRO A 59 2.49 9.86 3.23
N TRP A 60 1.54 9.79 4.18
CA TRP A 60 1.77 10.02 5.61
C TRP A 60 2.59 8.93 6.31
N PHE A 61 2.86 7.80 5.64
CA PHE A 61 3.76 6.75 6.13
C PHE A 61 4.91 6.45 5.16
N LEU A 62 5.21 7.39 4.25
CA LEU A 62 6.24 7.19 3.24
C LEU A 62 7.66 7.53 3.73
N GLU A 63 7.77 8.26 4.84
CA GLU A 63 9.07 8.66 5.42
C GLU A 63 10.02 7.48 5.72
N PRO A 64 9.59 6.36 6.35
CA PRO A 64 10.45 5.20 6.53
C PRO A 64 11.00 4.62 5.21
N TRP A 65 10.20 4.69 4.14
CA TRP A 65 10.60 4.21 2.82
C TRP A 65 11.59 5.16 2.14
N LEU A 66 11.39 6.47 2.27
CA LEU A 66 12.33 7.49 1.79
C LEU A 66 13.70 7.33 2.47
N ASN A 67 13.72 7.00 3.77
CA ASN A 67 14.96 6.78 4.50
C ASN A 67 15.78 5.60 3.95
N ILE A 68 15.14 4.50 3.54
CA ILE A 68 15.88 3.36 2.98
C ILE A 68 16.37 3.61 1.56
N VAL A 69 15.76 4.53 0.81
CA VAL A 69 16.31 4.99 -0.47
C VAL A 69 17.68 5.64 -0.25
N GLN A 70 17.84 6.41 0.84
CA GLN A 70 19.13 6.97 1.25
C GLN A 70 20.15 5.89 1.66
N GLU A 71 19.68 4.71 2.07
CA GLU A 71 20.50 3.50 2.31
C GLU A 71 20.80 2.70 1.02
N HIS A 72 20.49 3.26 -0.16
CA HIS A 72 20.69 2.64 -1.48
C HIS A 72 19.76 1.46 -1.82
N TYR A 73 18.60 1.37 -1.18
CA TYR A 73 17.54 0.48 -1.64
C TYR A 73 16.79 1.09 -2.83
N GLU A 74 16.58 0.30 -3.88
CA GLU A 74 15.68 0.68 -4.98
C GLU A 74 14.23 0.42 -4.56
N VAL A 75 13.45 1.49 -4.37
CA VAL A 75 12.06 1.42 -3.94
C VAL A 75 11.17 2.00 -5.03
N HIS A 76 10.22 1.20 -5.51
CA HIS A 76 9.17 1.64 -6.42
C HIS A 76 7.87 1.81 -5.65
N TYR A 77 7.35 3.03 -5.58
CA TYR A 77 6.06 3.34 -4.99
C TYR A 77 5.00 3.44 -6.08
N ILE A 78 3.95 2.61 -5.99
CA ILE A 78 2.88 2.53 -7.00
C ILE A 78 1.55 2.52 -6.30
N VAL A 79 0.64 3.40 -6.71
CA VAL A 79 -0.72 3.47 -6.17
C VAL A 79 -1.69 2.98 -7.23
N LEU A 80 -2.41 1.91 -6.92
CA LEU A 80 -3.53 1.44 -7.75
C LEU A 80 -4.80 2.16 -7.30
N ARG A 81 -5.30 3.08 -8.12
CA ARG A 81 -6.49 3.88 -7.80
C ARG A 81 -7.59 3.57 -8.80
N ALA A 82 -8.75 3.15 -8.32
CA ALA A 82 -9.97 3.07 -9.13
C ALA A 82 -10.89 4.24 -8.78
N SER A 83 -11.94 4.46 -9.57
CA SER A 83 -13.00 5.41 -9.23
C SER A 83 -13.60 5.10 -7.85
N LYS A 84 -14.20 6.11 -7.21
CA LYS A 84 -14.84 5.91 -5.89
C LYS A 84 -15.94 4.86 -5.98
N GLU A 85 -16.73 4.90 -7.06
CA GLU A 85 -17.83 3.98 -7.31
C GLU A 85 -17.33 2.53 -7.43
N GLU A 86 -16.29 2.31 -8.23
CA GLU A 86 -15.73 0.97 -8.43
C GLU A 86 -15.03 0.45 -7.18
N THR A 87 -14.33 1.32 -6.45
CA THR A 87 -13.72 0.98 -5.14
C THR A 87 -14.79 0.56 -4.13
N MET A 88 -15.88 1.33 -4.04
CA MET A 88 -17.01 1.05 -3.15
C MET A 88 -17.68 -0.28 -3.48
N LYS A 89 -17.95 -0.51 -4.77
CA LYS A 89 -18.52 -1.79 -5.26
C LYS A 89 -17.65 -2.97 -4.81
N ARG A 90 -16.35 -2.91 -5.06
CA ARG A 90 -15.40 -3.99 -4.68
C ARG A 90 -15.28 -4.17 -3.16
N ALA A 91 -15.43 -3.11 -2.38
CA ALA A 91 -15.30 -3.17 -0.93
C ALA A 91 -16.55 -3.76 -0.25
N ILE A 92 -17.76 -3.40 -0.70
CA ILE A 92 -19.02 -3.92 -0.15
C ILE A 92 -19.16 -5.43 -0.37
N GLU A 93 -18.58 -5.95 -1.44
CA GLU A 93 -18.55 -7.40 -1.72
C GLU A 93 -17.60 -8.18 -0.79
N ARG A 94 -16.77 -7.50 0.03
CA ARG A 94 -15.85 -8.14 0.99
C ARG A 94 -16.57 -8.48 2.29
N SER A 95 -16.29 -9.66 2.84
CA SER A 95 -16.84 -10.15 4.11
C SER A 95 -16.01 -9.81 5.35
N LYS A 96 -14.93 -9.01 5.23
CA LYS A 96 -13.99 -8.74 6.33
C LYS A 96 -14.58 -7.87 7.46
N LEU A 97 -15.39 -6.87 7.13
CA LEU A 97 -16.05 -5.96 8.08
C LEU A 97 -17.54 -5.88 7.76
N ASP A 98 -18.33 -5.30 8.65
CA ASP A 98 -19.73 -4.99 8.35
C ASP A 98 -19.83 -3.93 7.24
N ARG A 99 -21.00 -3.85 6.62
CA ARG A 99 -21.23 -3.01 5.44
C ARG A 99 -21.04 -1.52 5.73
N GLU A 100 -21.47 -1.04 6.90
CA GLU A 100 -21.41 0.38 7.24
C GLU A 100 -19.95 0.80 7.45
N THR A 101 -19.19 0.02 8.22
CA THR A 101 -17.76 0.25 8.44
C THR A 101 -16.97 0.19 7.13
N ASN A 102 -17.29 -0.74 6.22
CA ASN A 102 -16.65 -0.79 4.90
C ASN A 102 -16.91 0.47 4.07
N ILE A 103 -18.13 1.00 4.10
CA ILE A 103 -18.48 2.23 3.38
C ILE A 103 -17.67 3.39 3.92
N GLU A 104 -17.72 3.63 5.24
CA GLU A 104 -17.01 4.73 5.89
C GLU A 104 -15.49 4.66 5.62
N LEU A 105 -14.91 3.47 5.73
CA LEU A 105 -13.48 3.27 5.45
C LEU A 105 -13.13 3.61 4.01
N VAL A 106 -13.93 3.18 3.03
CA VAL A 106 -13.70 3.52 1.62
C VAL A 106 -13.83 5.02 1.41
N GLU A 107 -14.81 5.69 2.02
CA GLU A 107 -14.96 7.14 1.87
C GLU A 107 -13.73 7.89 2.40
N THR A 108 -13.29 7.57 3.61
CA THR A 108 -12.13 8.21 4.22
C THR A 108 -10.85 7.90 3.42
N MET A 109 -10.57 6.63 3.13
CA MET A 109 -9.34 6.24 2.43
C MET A 109 -9.33 6.76 0.99
N TRP A 110 -10.43 6.64 0.25
CA TRP A 110 -10.47 7.11 -1.14
C TRP A 110 -10.22 8.62 -1.21
N ASN A 111 -10.79 9.41 -0.29
CA ASN A 111 -10.53 10.85 -0.22
C ASN A 111 -9.05 11.14 0.04
N GLN A 112 -8.42 10.44 0.97
CA GLN A 112 -6.98 10.60 1.26
C GLN A 112 -6.08 10.22 0.08
N PHE A 113 -6.49 9.24 -0.73
CA PHE A 113 -5.75 8.82 -1.93
C PHE A 113 -6.19 9.53 -3.22
N SER A 114 -7.20 10.41 -3.17
CA SER A 114 -7.72 11.11 -4.36
C SER A 114 -6.83 12.28 -4.80
N ASN A 115 -5.96 12.76 -3.92
CA ASN A 115 -4.96 13.80 -4.21
C ASN A 115 -3.67 13.52 -3.44
N LEU A 116 -2.67 12.98 -4.15
CA LEU A 116 -1.38 12.60 -3.60
C LEU A 116 -0.27 13.64 -3.88
N GLY A 117 -0.64 14.81 -4.40
CA GLY A 117 0.31 15.86 -4.77
C GLY A 117 1.36 15.37 -5.78
N ILE A 118 2.64 15.42 -5.40
CA ILE A 118 3.75 14.99 -6.27
C ILE A 118 3.66 13.50 -6.63
N TYR A 119 3.04 12.68 -5.79
CA TYR A 119 2.91 11.23 -6.01
C TYR A 119 1.73 10.86 -6.92
N GLU A 120 1.02 11.83 -7.50
CA GLU A 120 0.08 11.55 -8.60
C GLU A 120 0.76 10.87 -9.79
N LEU A 121 2.07 11.11 -9.98
CA LEU A 121 2.89 10.42 -10.97
C LEU A 121 3.04 8.91 -10.69
N ASN A 122 2.85 8.49 -9.44
CA ASN A 122 2.94 7.09 -9.02
C ASN A 122 1.61 6.33 -9.20
N VAL A 123 0.53 7.03 -9.54
CA VAL A 123 -0.81 6.44 -9.68
C VAL A 123 -0.94 5.68 -11.00
N ILE A 124 -1.59 4.52 -10.94
CA ILE A 124 -2.18 3.79 -12.07
C ILE A 124 -3.69 3.81 -11.86
N ASP A 125 -4.42 4.41 -12.80
CA ASP A 125 -5.88 4.27 -12.83
C ASP A 125 -6.23 2.82 -13.22
N THR A 126 -6.96 2.14 -12.36
CA THR A 126 -7.37 0.73 -12.54
C THR A 126 -8.88 0.57 -12.68
N THR A 127 -9.62 1.65 -12.90
CA THR A 127 -11.08 1.66 -12.98
C THR A 127 -11.60 0.69 -14.03
N THR A 128 -10.99 0.70 -15.23
CA THR A 128 -11.41 -0.13 -16.37
C THR A 128 -10.41 -1.23 -16.71
N HIS A 129 -9.33 -1.35 -15.94
CA HIS A 129 -8.28 -2.32 -16.22
C HIS A 129 -8.73 -3.74 -15.91
N SER A 130 -8.36 -4.67 -16.79
CA SER A 130 -8.27 -6.08 -16.40
C SER A 130 -7.05 -6.31 -15.49
N ILE A 131 -6.96 -7.50 -14.90
CA ILE A 131 -5.76 -7.92 -14.15
C ILE A 131 -4.52 -7.85 -15.05
N LYS A 132 -4.64 -8.27 -16.32
CA LYS A 132 -3.52 -8.28 -17.27
C LYS A 132 -3.06 -6.86 -17.60
N ASP A 133 -3.99 -5.94 -17.76
CA ASP A 133 -3.67 -4.53 -18.06
C ASP A 133 -3.00 -3.87 -16.86
N THR A 134 -3.51 -4.13 -15.65
CA THR A 134 -2.91 -3.65 -14.39
C THR A 134 -1.48 -4.15 -14.23
N VAL A 135 -1.24 -5.45 -14.43
CA VAL A 135 0.10 -6.05 -14.36
C VAL A 135 1.04 -5.45 -15.40
N SER A 136 0.54 -5.17 -16.61
CA SER A 136 1.34 -4.56 -17.69
C SER A 136 1.74 -3.13 -17.33
N ALA A 137 0.80 -2.33 -16.82
CA ALA A 137 1.04 -0.95 -16.37
C ALA A 137 2.03 -0.87 -15.20
N VAL A 138 1.93 -1.79 -14.22
CA VAL A 138 2.89 -1.87 -13.10
C VAL A 138 4.30 -2.16 -13.63
N LYS A 139 4.45 -3.13 -14.53
CA LYS A 139 5.75 -3.46 -15.14
C LYS A 139 6.33 -2.29 -15.92
N GLU A 140 5.49 -1.57 -16.68
CA GLU A 140 5.92 -0.40 -17.43
C GLU A 140 6.41 0.73 -16.51
N LYS A 141 5.71 1.01 -15.40
CA LYS A 141 6.16 2.00 -14.41
C LYS A 141 7.52 1.63 -13.80
N ILE A 142 7.73 0.36 -13.47
CA ILE A 142 9.00 -0.14 -12.94
C ILE A 142 10.12 0.03 -13.99
N VAL A 143 9.90 -0.44 -15.22
CA VAL A 143 10.91 -0.38 -16.29
C VAL A 143 11.26 1.07 -16.68
N SER A 144 10.28 1.95 -16.69
CA SER A 144 10.48 3.38 -17.00
C SER A 144 11.11 4.17 -15.85
N GLY A 145 11.19 3.59 -14.64
CA GLY A 145 11.65 4.28 -13.43
C GLY A 145 10.70 5.38 -12.94
N THR A 146 9.49 5.49 -13.50
CA THR A 146 8.52 6.54 -13.12
C THR A 146 7.89 6.30 -11.75
N ALA A 147 8.01 5.09 -11.21
CA ALA A 147 7.59 4.75 -9.86
C ALA A 147 8.72 4.87 -8.82
N LEU A 148 9.95 5.19 -9.22
CA LEU A 148 11.06 5.29 -8.29
C LEU A 148 10.79 6.37 -7.25
N LEU A 149 11.01 6.00 -5.99
CA LEU A 149 10.95 6.92 -4.87
C LEU A 149 12.32 7.62 -4.73
N PHE A 150 12.31 8.95 -4.56
CA PHE A 150 13.52 9.79 -4.52
C PHE A 150 13.47 10.79 -3.37
#